data_AF-A0A0D0BQ85-F1
#
_entry.id   AF-A0A0D0BQ85-F1
#
_cell.length_a   1.000
_cell.length_b   1.000
_cell.length_c   1.000
_cell.angle_alpha   90.00
_cell.angle_beta   90.00
_cell.angle_gamma   90.00
#
_symmetry.space_group_name_H-M   'P 1'
#
loop_
_entity.id
_entity.type
_entity.pdbx_description
1 polymer ?
#
loop_
_entity_poly.entity_id
_entity_poly.type
_entity_poly.pdbx_seq_one_letter_code
_entity_poly.pdbx_strand_id
1 'polypeptide(L)'
;IFYTGTATIARIVDAAAAKHLTPLNLKLGGNSPVLADSKCNLELAMKRALLGKLTNCGQLRSIPLHAGSRIFVQSGIYDEFLAKFTEKFRALKVGDLFATDSYQGPQMSQIQYDVRDFFVSLNRHQGATVYLGGEHHGTEGFFIQPTIFTDTTPDMRIVQEEIFGPAGVIIKFEDEEDVIRQANDTMYCLASAVFSKDINRALR
;
A
#
# COMPACT_ATOMS: atom_id res chain seq x y z
N ILE A 1 20.84 16.82 -10.78
CA ILE A 1 20.63 15.35 -10.63
C ILE A 1 19.15 15.11 -10.35
N PHE A 2 18.54 14.14 -11.04
CA PHE A 2 17.19 13.67 -10.76
C PHE A 2 17.28 12.18 -10.40
N TYR A 3 16.82 11.80 -9.21
CA TYR A 3 16.91 10.43 -8.71
C TYR A 3 15.55 9.94 -8.23
N THR A 4 15.21 8.71 -8.60
CA THR A 4 14.04 8.00 -8.10
C THR A 4 14.46 6.65 -7.53
N GLY A 5 13.99 6.31 -6.32
CA GLY A 5 14.36 5.05 -5.68
C GLY A 5 14.34 5.10 -4.16
N THR A 6 15.21 4.33 -3.52
CA THR A 6 15.19 4.17 -2.06
C THR A 6 15.87 5.34 -1.35
N ALA A 7 15.40 5.66 -0.15
CA ALA A 7 15.98 6.73 0.66
C ALA A 7 17.47 6.47 1.01
N THR A 8 17.87 5.21 1.15
CA THR A 8 19.25 4.82 1.44
C THR A 8 20.21 5.25 0.34
N ILE A 9 19.87 4.98 -0.92
CA ILE A 9 20.71 5.38 -2.05
C ILE A 9 20.60 6.89 -2.29
N ALA A 10 19.42 7.49 -2.07
CA ALA A 10 19.25 8.93 -2.20
C ALA A 10 20.20 9.72 -1.28
N ARG A 11 20.44 9.26 -0.05
CA ARG A 11 21.43 9.88 0.85
C ARG A 11 22.85 9.84 0.30
N ILE A 12 23.23 8.78 -0.41
CA ILE A 12 24.54 8.65 -1.05
C ILE A 12 24.64 9.65 -2.22
N VAL A 13 23.59 9.73 -3.04
CA VAL A 13 23.50 10.67 -4.17
C VAL A 13 23.57 12.12 -3.66
N ASP A 14 22.85 12.43 -2.58
CA ASP A 14 22.85 13.74 -1.94
C ASP A 14 24.24 14.14 -1.42
N ALA A 15 24.90 13.23 -0.69
CA ALA A 15 26.26 13.46 -0.20
C ALA A 15 27.28 13.71 -1.35
N ALA A 16 27.08 13.08 -2.51
CA ALA A 16 27.90 13.33 -3.69
C ALA A 16 27.55 14.68 -4.36
N ALA A 17 26.25 15.01 -4.48
CA ALA A 17 25.78 16.25 -5.08
C ALA A 17 26.21 17.49 -4.28
N ALA A 18 26.21 17.39 -2.95
CA ALA A 18 26.58 18.47 -2.04
C ALA A 18 28.02 18.96 -2.27
N LYS A 19 28.96 18.06 -2.59
CA LYS A 19 30.37 18.40 -2.89
C LYS A 19 30.53 19.36 -4.07
N HIS A 20 29.57 19.34 -5.00
CA HIS A 20 29.62 20.11 -6.24
C HIS A 20 28.50 21.16 -6.32
N LEU A 21 27.79 21.41 -5.21
CA LEU A 21 26.61 22.31 -5.16
C LEU A 21 25.62 22.03 -6.31
N THR A 22 25.48 20.75 -6.69
CA THR A 22 24.68 20.37 -7.85
C THR A 22 23.21 20.29 -7.45
N PRO A 23 22.30 20.97 -8.17
CA PRO A 23 20.86 20.89 -7.90
C PRO A 23 20.36 19.44 -7.94
N LEU A 24 19.59 19.03 -6.93
CA LEU A 24 19.12 17.65 -6.75
C LEU A 24 17.59 17.61 -6.59
N ASN A 25 16.96 16.67 -7.29
CA ASN A 25 15.54 16.34 -7.14
C ASN A 25 15.41 14.86 -6.79
N LEU A 26 14.76 14.57 -5.66
CA LEU A 26 14.57 13.20 -5.14
C LEU A 26 13.09 12.83 -5.17
N LYS A 27 12.76 11.66 -5.75
CA LYS A 27 11.44 11.02 -5.62
C LYS A 27 11.63 9.65 -4.96
N LEU A 28 11.25 9.55 -3.69
CA LEU A 28 11.53 8.37 -2.86
C LEU A 28 10.28 7.48 -2.66
N GLY A 29 10.42 6.44 -1.84
CA GLY A 29 9.34 5.56 -1.40
C GLY A 29 8.22 6.29 -0.66
N GLY A 30 7.08 5.62 -0.53
CA GLY A 30 5.89 6.15 0.12
C GLY A 30 5.13 5.09 0.92
N ASN A 31 4.43 5.55 1.96
CA ASN A 31 3.48 4.75 2.72
C ASN A 31 2.21 5.58 2.99
N SER A 32 1.50 5.86 1.91
CA SER A 32 0.41 6.82 1.91
C SER A 32 -0.86 6.31 2.57
N PRO A 33 -1.54 7.17 3.33
CA PRO A 33 -2.83 6.85 3.88
C PRO A 33 -3.93 7.01 2.81
N VAL A 34 -4.86 6.07 2.78
CA VAL A 34 -6.14 6.20 2.08
C VAL A 34 -7.24 6.18 3.14
N LEU A 35 -8.05 7.24 3.22
CA LEU A 35 -9.12 7.37 4.19
C LEU A 35 -10.49 7.22 3.53
N ALA A 36 -11.32 6.33 4.06
CA ALA A 36 -12.71 6.12 3.65
C ALA A 36 -13.67 6.41 4.80
N ASP A 37 -14.42 7.50 4.66
CA ASP A 37 -15.47 7.92 5.59
C ASP A 37 -16.77 7.11 5.38
N SER A 38 -17.59 6.95 6.42
CA SER A 38 -18.94 6.38 6.37
C SER A 38 -19.84 6.97 5.27
N LYS A 39 -19.68 8.26 4.95
CA LYS A 39 -20.44 8.94 3.90
C LYS A 39 -19.88 8.73 2.49
N CYS A 40 -18.76 8.02 2.33
CA CYS A 40 -18.10 7.87 1.04
C CYS A 40 -18.94 7.05 0.05
N ASN A 41 -18.60 7.15 -1.25
CA ASN A 41 -19.07 6.16 -2.21
C ASN A 41 -18.18 4.91 -2.09
N LEU A 42 -18.70 3.88 -1.41
CA LEU A 42 -17.97 2.65 -1.11
C LEU A 42 -17.43 1.97 -2.38
N GLU A 43 -18.24 1.87 -3.44
CA GLU A 43 -17.80 1.26 -4.70
C GLU A 43 -16.65 2.02 -5.35
N LEU A 44 -16.74 3.35 -5.36
CA LEU A 44 -15.69 4.19 -5.91
C LEU A 44 -14.41 4.07 -5.08
N ALA A 45 -14.51 4.13 -3.75
CA ALA A 45 -13.38 3.99 -2.84
C ALA A 45 -12.69 2.63 -3.03
N MET A 46 -13.46 1.54 -3.07
CA MET A 46 -12.94 0.19 -3.32
C MET A 46 -12.28 0.07 -4.68
N LYS A 47 -12.95 0.50 -5.77
CA LYS A 47 -12.39 0.42 -7.13
C LYS A 47 -11.07 1.18 -7.25
N ARG A 48 -10.99 2.35 -6.60
CA ARG A 48 -9.79 3.18 -6.60
C ARG A 48 -8.69 2.58 -5.73
N ALA A 49 -9.00 2.07 -4.54
CA ALA A 49 -8.04 1.37 -3.69
C ALA A 49 -7.50 0.09 -4.37
N LEU A 50 -8.35 -0.66 -5.06
CA LEU A 50 -7.99 -1.85 -5.83
C LEU A 50 -7.05 -1.51 -7.00
N LEU A 51 -7.42 -0.53 -7.83
CA LEU A 51 -6.58 -0.07 -8.93
C LEU A 51 -5.22 0.41 -8.42
N GLY A 52 -5.24 1.12 -7.29
CA GLY A 52 -4.06 1.49 -6.54
C GLY A 52 -3.22 0.29 -6.14
N LYS A 53 -3.76 -0.77 -5.56
CA LYS A 53 -2.88 -1.86 -5.10
C LYS A 53 -2.36 -2.80 -6.18
N LEU A 54 -3.07 -2.90 -7.31
CA LEU A 54 -2.76 -3.90 -8.33
C LEU A 54 -2.02 -3.38 -9.54
N THR A 55 -2.08 -2.07 -9.85
CA THR A 55 -1.34 -1.56 -11.01
C THR A 55 0.16 -1.88 -10.83
N ASN A 56 0.83 -2.36 -11.86
CA ASN A 56 2.24 -2.79 -11.78
C ASN A 56 2.54 -3.80 -10.64
N CYS A 57 1.57 -4.65 -10.27
CA CYS A 57 1.71 -5.66 -9.20
C CYS A 57 2.07 -5.05 -7.83
N GLY A 58 1.63 -3.81 -7.57
CA GLY A 58 1.95 -3.09 -6.33
C GLY A 58 3.35 -2.45 -6.31
N GLN A 59 4.16 -2.61 -7.36
CA GLN A 59 5.53 -2.08 -7.46
C GLN A 59 5.55 -0.67 -8.07
N LEU A 60 4.65 0.22 -7.65
CA LEU A 60 4.59 1.59 -8.14
C LEU A 60 4.50 2.54 -6.96
N ARG A 61 5.29 3.62 -7.00
CA ARG A 61 5.38 4.61 -5.91
C ARG A 61 4.52 5.85 -6.15
N SER A 62 4.20 6.14 -7.41
CA SER A 62 3.79 7.48 -7.86
C SER A 62 2.28 7.75 -7.95
N ILE A 63 1.41 6.77 -7.66
CA ILE A 63 -0.04 6.97 -7.66
C ILE A 63 -0.55 7.05 -6.20
N PRO A 64 -1.40 8.02 -5.83
CA PRO A 64 -1.90 8.18 -4.46
C PRO A 64 -2.55 6.93 -3.86
N LEU A 65 -3.14 6.12 -4.73
CA LEU A 65 -3.84 4.88 -4.39
C LEU A 65 -2.91 3.67 -4.32
N HIS A 66 -1.74 3.73 -4.98
CA HIS A 66 -0.66 2.72 -4.86
C HIS A 66 -0.03 2.72 -3.49
N ALA A 67 0.07 3.92 -2.96
CA ALA A 67 0.66 4.15 -1.68
C ALA A 67 -0.30 3.84 -0.53
N GLY A 68 -1.56 3.43 -0.78
CA GLY A 68 -2.55 2.94 0.19
C GLY A 68 -2.18 1.62 0.87
N SER A 69 -0.92 1.43 1.26
CA SER A 69 -0.50 0.36 2.16
C SER A 69 -1.23 0.46 3.49
N ARG A 70 -1.73 1.64 3.84
CA ARG A 70 -2.66 1.87 4.95
C ARG A 70 -3.98 2.39 4.42
N ILE A 71 -5.01 1.56 4.48
CA ILE A 71 -6.38 1.89 4.13
C ILE A 71 -7.16 2.05 5.44
N PHE A 72 -7.42 3.29 5.82
CA PHE A 72 -8.23 3.64 6.97
C PHE A 72 -9.70 3.65 6.58
N VAL A 73 -10.52 2.84 7.27
CA VAL A 73 -11.95 2.72 7.02
C VAL A 73 -12.73 3.00 8.29
N GLN A 74 -13.76 3.85 8.20
CA GLN A 74 -14.55 4.20 9.37
C GLN A 74 -15.36 3.00 9.87
N SER A 75 -15.46 2.83 11.19
CA SER A 75 -16.10 1.69 11.86
C SER A 75 -17.47 1.30 11.28
N GLY A 76 -18.32 2.27 10.95
CA GLY A 76 -19.65 2.01 10.40
C GLY A 76 -19.70 1.34 9.02
N ILE A 77 -18.61 1.39 8.25
CA ILE A 77 -18.52 0.77 6.91
C ILE A 77 -17.39 -0.27 6.80
N TYR A 78 -16.68 -0.54 7.90
CA TYR A 78 -15.49 -1.39 7.92
C TYR A 78 -15.78 -2.82 7.45
N ASP A 79 -16.77 -3.47 8.03
CA ASP A 79 -17.07 -4.88 7.73
C ASP A 79 -17.55 -5.06 6.28
N GLU A 80 -18.40 -4.14 5.79
CA GLU A 80 -18.88 -4.16 4.42
C GLU A 80 -17.73 -3.91 3.43
N PHE A 81 -16.86 -2.95 3.73
CA PHE A 81 -15.67 -2.67 2.92
C PHE A 81 -14.76 -3.90 2.86
N LEU A 82 -14.43 -4.50 4.01
CA LEU A 82 -13.52 -5.64 4.10
C LEU A 82 -14.04 -6.84 3.31
N ALA A 83 -15.33 -7.17 3.45
CA ALA A 83 -15.94 -8.28 2.73
C ALA A 83 -15.91 -8.08 1.20
N LYS A 84 -16.40 -6.93 0.72
CA LYS A 84 -16.46 -6.62 -0.72
C LYS A 84 -15.08 -6.42 -1.34
N PHE A 85 -14.17 -5.80 -0.61
CA PHE A 85 -12.78 -5.60 -1.06
C PHE A 85 -12.08 -6.96 -1.22
N THR A 86 -12.29 -7.88 -0.28
CA THR A 86 -11.74 -9.24 -0.33
C THR A 86 -12.32 -10.05 -1.49
N GLU A 87 -13.62 -9.97 -1.74
CA GLU A 87 -14.26 -10.62 -2.89
C GLU A 87 -13.63 -10.16 -4.20
N LYS A 88 -13.45 -8.84 -4.36
CA LYS A 88 -12.79 -8.27 -5.54
C LYS A 88 -11.35 -8.72 -5.67
N PHE A 89 -10.60 -8.80 -4.57
CA PHE A 89 -9.22 -9.31 -4.57
C PHE A 89 -9.15 -10.79 -4.98
N ARG A 90 -10.08 -11.63 -4.52
CA ARG A 90 -10.15 -13.05 -4.90
C ARG A 90 -10.51 -13.27 -6.37
N ALA A 91 -11.30 -12.37 -6.95
CA ALA A 91 -11.69 -12.44 -8.36
C ALA A 91 -10.56 -12.09 -9.34
N LEU A 92 -9.43 -11.56 -8.84
CA LEU A 92 -8.30 -11.20 -9.69
C LEU A 92 -7.51 -12.44 -10.08
N LYS A 93 -7.21 -12.55 -11.37
CA LYS A 93 -6.31 -13.58 -11.86
C LYS A 93 -4.87 -13.12 -11.77
N VAL A 94 -4.07 -13.89 -11.03
CA VAL A 94 -2.60 -13.82 -11.06
C VAL A 94 -2.11 -14.75 -12.17
N GLY A 95 -1.21 -14.29 -13.03
CA GLY A 95 -0.74 -15.06 -14.16
C GLY A 95 0.15 -14.27 -15.12
N ASP A 96 0.44 -14.85 -16.27
CA ASP A 96 1.32 -14.25 -17.28
C ASP A 96 0.89 -12.82 -17.66
N LEU A 97 1.86 -11.90 -17.75
CA LEU A 97 1.65 -10.51 -18.13
C LEU A 97 1.13 -10.34 -19.56
N PHE A 98 1.39 -11.32 -20.44
CA PHE A 98 0.89 -11.30 -21.82
C PHE A 98 -0.51 -11.90 -21.97
N ALA A 99 -1.04 -12.54 -20.92
CA ALA A 99 -2.40 -13.08 -20.95
C ALA A 99 -3.42 -11.96 -20.78
N THR A 100 -4.45 -11.95 -21.64
CA THR A 100 -5.50 -10.91 -21.65
C THR A 100 -6.42 -10.95 -20.43
N ASP A 101 -6.40 -12.04 -19.67
CA ASP A 101 -7.20 -12.22 -18.47
C ASP A 101 -6.39 -12.11 -17.18
N SER A 102 -5.08 -11.83 -17.25
CA SER A 102 -4.22 -11.63 -16.09
C SER A 102 -4.25 -10.16 -15.65
N TYR A 103 -4.48 -9.95 -14.36
CA TYR A 103 -4.45 -8.63 -13.73
C TYR A 103 -3.18 -8.39 -12.90
N GLN A 104 -2.45 -9.45 -12.55
CA GLN A 104 -1.23 -9.37 -11.75
C GLN A 104 -0.19 -10.36 -12.27
N GLY A 105 0.96 -9.82 -12.68
CA GLY A 105 2.14 -10.58 -13.06
C GLY A 105 3.10 -10.89 -11.90
N PRO A 106 4.30 -11.39 -12.22
CA PRO A 106 5.30 -11.69 -11.21
C PRO A 106 5.95 -10.40 -10.67
N GLN A 107 6.59 -10.53 -9.51
CA GLN A 107 7.51 -9.52 -9.00
C GLN A 107 8.75 -9.44 -9.89
N MET A 108 9.42 -8.29 -9.89
CA MET A 108 10.53 -8.02 -10.83
C MET A 108 11.78 -8.89 -10.55
N SER A 109 11.99 -9.33 -9.31
CA SER A 109 13.19 -10.07 -8.92
C SER A 109 12.97 -10.95 -7.69
N GLN A 110 13.85 -11.93 -7.48
CA GLN A 110 13.87 -12.77 -6.29
C GLN A 110 13.93 -11.94 -5.00
N ILE A 111 14.70 -10.85 -4.98
CA ILE A 111 14.80 -9.97 -3.79
C ILE A 111 13.42 -9.41 -3.42
N GLN A 112 12.63 -8.96 -4.40
CA GLN A 112 11.27 -8.45 -4.13
C GLN A 112 10.29 -9.57 -3.76
N TYR A 113 10.49 -10.76 -4.31
CA TYR A 113 9.73 -11.95 -3.96
C TYR A 113 9.95 -12.37 -2.50
N ASP A 114 11.19 -12.32 -2.02
CA ASP A 114 11.56 -12.72 -0.66
C ASP A 114 11.14 -11.70 0.40
N VAL A 115 11.08 -10.41 0.03
CA VAL A 115 10.58 -9.33 0.91
C VAL A 115 9.16 -9.62 1.40
N ARG A 116 8.31 -10.27 0.58
CA ARG A 116 6.97 -10.69 1.02
C ARG A 116 7.03 -11.74 2.13
N ASP A 117 7.91 -12.73 2.05
CA ASP A 117 8.07 -13.75 3.10
C ASP A 117 8.55 -13.12 4.41
N PHE A 118 9.41 -12.11 4.30
CA PHE A 118 9.86 -11.32 5.45
C PHE A 118 8.69 -10.60 6.14
N PHE A 119 7.84 -9.89 5.40
CA PHE A 119 6.71 -9.19 6.00
C PHE A 119 5.65 -10.14 6.55
N VAL A 120 5.31 -11.22 5.83
CA VAL A 120 4.31 -12.21 6.30
C VAL A 120 4.78 -12.90 7.58
N SER A 121 6.06 -13.29 7.67
CA SER A 121 6.61 -13.91 8.89
C SER A 121 6.66 -12.93 10.06
N LEU A 122 7.15 -11.70 9.83
CA LEU A 122 7.22 -10.65 10.84
C LEU A 122 5.84 -10.31 11.42
N ASN A 123 4.80 -10.29 10.57
CA ASN A 123 3.42 -10.03 10.98
C ASN A 123 2.87 -11.11 11.90
N ARG A 124 3.13 -12.39 11.60
CA ARG A 124 2.72 -13.50 12.48
C ARG A 124 3.34 -13.36 13.87
N HIS A 125 4.52 -12.76 13.98
CA HIS A 125 5.16 -12.47 15.28
C HIS A 125 4.61 -11.22 15.96
N GLN A 126 4.20 -10.19 15.21
CA GLN A 126 3.65 -8.95 15.75
C GLN A 126 2.14 -9.02 16.06
N GLY A 127 1.46 -10.09 15.67
CA GLY A 127 0.04 -10.33 15.99
C GLY A 127 -0.95 -9.84 14.94
N ALA A 128 -0.49 -9.41 13.75
CA ALA A 128 -1.36 -9.04 12.65
C ALA A 128 -2.03 -10.26 12.01
N THR A 129 -3.29 -10.09 11.58
CA THR A 129 -4.04 -11.14 10.88
C THR A 129 -3.79 -11.04 9.38
N VAL A 130 -3.43 -12.16 8.75
CA VAL A 130 -3.45 -12.29 7.29
C VAL A 130 -4.87 -12.67 6.87
N TYR A 131 -5.67 -11.68 6.45
CA TYR A 131 -7.08 -11.88 6.09
C TYR A 131 -7.25 -12.57 4.73
N LEU A 132 -6.35 -12.26 3.79
CA LEU A 132 -6.32 -12.87 2.46
C LEU A 132 -4.87 -13.00 1.99
N GLY A 133 -4.58 -14.08 1.26
CA GLY A 133 -3.30 -14.26 0.57
C GLY A 133 -2.18 -14.60 1.53
N GLY A 134 -1.03 -13.94 1.37
CA GLY A 134 0.16 -14.18 2.19
C GLY A 134 1.00 -15.38 1.73
N GLU A 135 0.69 -15.96 0.57
CA GLU A 135 1.39 -17.12 0.02
C GLU A 135 1.96 -16.84 -1.37
N HIS A 136 2.83 -17.75 -1.82
CA HIS A 136 3.27 -17.83 -3.20
C HIS A 136 2.11 -18.23 -4.12
N HIS A 137 2.21 -17.87 -5.40
CA HIS A 137 1.22 -18.28 -6.40
C HIS A 137 1.90 -19.15 -7.47
N GLY A 138 1.47 -20.41 -7.59
CA GLY A 138 2.11 -21.36 -8.49
C GLY A 138 3.48 -21.86 -7.98
N THR A 139 4.21 -22.55 -8.85
CA THR A 139 5.48 -23.23 -8.52
C THR A 139 6.70 -22.65 -9.22
N GLU A 140 6.49 -21.77 -10.21
CA GLU A 140 7.56 -21.19 -11.04
C GLU A 140 7.34 -19.68 -11.20
N GLY A 141 8.44 -18.93 -11.29
CA GLY A 141 8.43 -17.47 -11.38
C GLY A 141 8.18 -16.78 -10.03
N PHE A 142 8.21 -15.45 -10.04
CA PHE A 142 8.12 -14.64 -8.82
C PHE A 142 6.69 -14.19 -8.53
N PHE A 143 5.72 -15.09 -8.62
CA PHE A 143 4.30 -14.75 -8.42
C PHE A 143 3.89 -14.85 -6.96
N ILE A 144 3.26 -13.80 -6.46
CA ILE A 144 2.79 -13.72 -5.08
C ILE A 144 1.28 -13.47 -5.07
N GLN A 145 0.59 -13.95 -4.05
CA GLN A 145 -0.84 -13.70 -3.91
C GLN A 145 -1.07 -12.25 -3.43
N PRO A 146 -2.09 -11.55 -3.96
CA PRO A 146 -2.58 -10.31 -3.38
C PRO A 146 -2.90 -10.52 -1.89
N THR A 147 -2.34 -9.68 -1.01
CA THR A 147 -2.38 -9.91 0.44
C THR A 147 -3.08 -8.77 1.18
N ILE A 148 -3.99 -9.11 2.09
CA ILE A 148 -4.68 -8.14 2.94
C ILE A 148 -4.34 -8.45 4.40
N PHE A 149 -3.85 -7.44 5.11
CA PHE A 149 -3.61 -7.50 6.54
C PHE A 149 -4.69 -6.72 7.31
N THR A 150 -5.16 -7.29 8.41
CA THR A 150 -6.11 -6.68 9.34
C THR A 150 -5.58 -6.81 10.78
N ASP A 151 -6.29 -6.22 11.73
CA ASP A 151 -5.97 -6.28 13.16
C ASP A 151 -4.54 -5.80 13.49
N THR A 152 -4.13 -4.74 12.80
CA THR A 152 -2.78 -4.18 12.95
C THR A 152 -2.74 -3.02 13.91
N THR A 153 -1.62 -2.85 14.60
CA THR A 153 -1.35 -1.69 15.43
C THR A 153 -0.38 -0.72 14.75
N PRO A 154 -0.41 0.59 15.07
CA PRO A 154 0.41 1.60 14.39
C PRO A 154 1.92 1.35 14.44
N ASP A 155 2.42 0.65 15.47
CA ASP A 155 3.83 0.31 15.68
C ASP A 155 4.32 -0.89 14.85
N MET A 156 3.41 -1.63 14.21
CA MET A 156 3.78 -2.77 13.37
C MET A 156 4.55 -2.32 12.14
N ARG A 157 5.53 -3.13 11.73
CA ARG A 157 6.41 -2.76 10.60
C ARG A 157 5.67 -2.72 9.27
N ILE A 158 4.62 -3.52 9.07
CA ILE A 158 3.76 -3.40 7.88
C ILE A 158 2.94 -2.11 7.82
N VAL A 159 2.69 -1.50 8.97
CA VAL A 159 2.00 -0.20 9.03
C VAL A 159 3.02 0.91 8.81
N GLN A 160 4.26 0.76 9.26
CA GLN A 160 5.27 1.81 9.18
C GLN A 160 6.05 1.83 7.85
N GLU A 161 6.39 0.68 7.28
CA GLU A 161 7.32 0.55 6.15
C GLU A 161 6.64 0.31 4.79
N GLU A 162 7.33 0.67 3.71
CA GLU A 162 6.91 0.38 2.33
C GLU A 162 7.16 -1.11 2.01
N ILE A 163 6.09 -1.89 1.81
CA ILE A 163 6.16 -3.32 1.44
C ILE A 163 6.59 -3.51 -0.04
N PHE A 164 6.23 -2.55 -0.90
CA PHE A 164 6.53 -2.56 -2.34
C PHE A 164 6.05 -3.82 -3.11
N GLY A 165 4.82 -4.25 -2.82
CA GLY A 165 4.15 -5.38 -3.48
C GLY A 165 2.62 -5.25 -3.42
N PRO A 166 1.86 -6.25 -3.91
CA PRO A 166 0.41 -6.27 -3.98
C PRO A 166 -0.19 -6.60 -2.60
N ALA A 167 0.26 -5.88 -1.58
CA ALA A 167 -0.16 -6.03 -0.19
C ALA A 167 -0.65 -4.69 0.39
N GLY A 168 -1.66 -4.76 1.24
CA GLY A 168 -2.21 -3.61 1.93
C GLY A 168 -2.74 -3.97 3.32
N VAL A 169 -2.75 -2.97 4.19
CA VAL A 169 -3.28 -3.04 5.55
C VAL A 169 -4.59 -2.27 5.60
N ILE A 170 -5.63 -2.87 6.17
CA ILE A 170 -6.91 -2.22 6.41
C ILE A 170 -7.04 -1.96 7.90
N ILE A 171 -7.18 -0.69 8.27
CA ILE A 171 -7.19 -0.20 9.65
C ILE A 171 -8.56 0.42 9.92
N LYS A 172 -9.23 -0.03 10.98
CA LYS A 172 -10.49 0.55 11.43
C LYS A 172 -10.22 1.83 12.22
N PHE A 173 -10.96 2.89 11.94
CA PHE A 173 -10.94 4.12 12.75
C PHE A 173 -12.36 4.56 13.15
N GLU A 174 -12.45 5.33 14.23
CA GLU A 174 -13.71 5.90 14.73
C GLU A 174 -13.64 7.42 14.74
N ASP A 175 -12.56 7.94 15.33
CA ASP A 175 -12.30 9.35 15.49
C ASP A 175 -11.49 9.94 14.33
N GLU A 176 -11.86 11.15 13.91
CA GLU A 176 -11.22 11.86 12.81
C GLU A 176 -9.85 12.42 13.17
N GLU A 177 -9.67 12.93 14.38
CA GLU A 177 -8.39 13.50 14.81
C GLU A 177 -7.35 12.38 14.96
N ASP A 178 -7.75 11.25 15.53
CA ASP A 178 -6.86 10.10 15.69
C ASP A 178 -6.44 9.49 14.36
N VAL A 179 -7.35 9.35 13.38
CA VAL A 179 -6.96 8.83 12.06
C VAL A 179 -6.06 9.80 11.30
N ILE A 180 -6.25 11.11 11.42
CA ILE A 180 -5.33 12.11 10.83
C ILE A 180 -3.95 11.99 11.49
N ARG A 181 -3.91 11.84 12.83
CA ARG A 181 -2.65 11.61 13.56
C ARG A 181 -1.96 10.34 13.07
N GLN A 182 -2.65 9.21 13.00
CA GLN A 182 -2.10 7.95 12.51
C GLN A 182 -1.65 8.03 11.05
N ALA A 183 -2.44 8.68 10.19
CA ALA A 183 -2.10 8.89 8.78
C ALA A 183 -0.79 9.67 8.61
N ASN A 184 -0.57 10.68 9.44
CA ASN A 184 0.63 11.52 9.45
C ASN A 184 1.80 10.93 10.26
N ASP A 185 1.56 9.94 11.12
CA ASP A 185 2.59 9.24 11.89
C ASP A 185 3.37 8.26 11.02
N THR A 186 4.18 8.82 10.12
CA THR A 186 5.02 8.09 9.18
C THR A 186 6.20 8.95 8.75
N MET A 187 7.33 8.30 8.44
CA MET A 187 8.49 8.98 7.85
C MET A 187 8.32 9.32 6.35
N TYR A 188 7.21 8.89 5.74
CA TYR A 188 6.95 9.03 4.31
C TYR A 188 5.90 10.13 4.03
N CYS A 189 6.12 10.94 2.99
CA CYS A 189 5.15 11.98 2.61
C CYS A 189 5.08 12.11 1.08
N LEU A 190 4.51 11.10 0.41
CA LEU A 190 4.46 11.05 -1.05
C LEU A 190 3.09 11.44 -1.61
N ALA A 191 2.03 10.90 -1.03
CA ALA A 191 0.65 11.16 -1.41
C ALA A 191 -0.30 10.84 -0.24
N SER A 192 -1.57 11.20 -0.40
CA SER A 192 -2.69 10.78 0.45
C SER A 192 -3.96 10.81 -0.39
N ALA A 193 -5.00 10.09 0.04
CA ALA A 193 -6.31 10.16 -0.58
C ALA A 193 -7.41 10.12 0.48
N VAL A 194 -8.42 10.97 0.32
CA VAL A 194 -9.61 11.01 1.18
C VAL A 194 -10.85 10.77 0.32
N PHE A 195 -11.65 9.78 0.72
CA PHE A 195 -12.95 9.48 0.15
C PHE A 195 -14.02 9.92 1.12
N SER A 196 -14.68 11.04 0.81
CA SER A 196 -15.90 11.48 1.48
C SER A 196 -16.83 12.16 0.47
N LYS A 197 -18.14 12.15 0.75
CA LYS A 197 -19.12 12.98 0.04
C LYS A 197 -19.26 14.38 0.68
N ASP A 198 -18.74 14.55 1.89
CA ASP A 198 -18.71 15.85 2.56
C ASP A 198 -17.47 16.63 2.10
N ILE A 199 -17.69 17.67 1.30
CA ILE A 199 -16.60 18.47 0.74
C ILE A 199 -15.83 19.23 1.83
N ASN A 200 -16.48 19.65 2.90
CA ASN A 200 -15.81 20.36 3.99
C ASN A 200 -14.87 19.43 4.74
N ARG A 201 -15.27 18.16 4.90
CA ARG A 201 -14.43 17.13 5.49
C ARG A 201 -13.28 16.73 4.57
N ALA A 202 -13.55 16.63 3.26
CA ALA A 202 -12.53 16.23 2.29
C ALA A 202 -11.43 17.30 2.09
N LEU A 203 -11.73 18.58 2.31
CA LEU A 203 -10.79 19.69 2.13
C LEU A 203 -10.00 20.06 3.40
N ARG A 204 -10.44 19.60 4.57
CA ARG A 204 -9.79 19.83 5.85
C ARG A 204 -8.57 18.93 6.00
#